data_AF-A0AAE4ITN5-F1
#
_entry.id   AF-A0AAE4ITN5-F1
#
_cell.length_a   1.000
_cell.length_b   1.000
_cell.length_c   1.000
_cell.angle_alpha   90.00
_cell.angle_beta   90.00
_cell.angle_gamma   90.00
#
_symmetry.space_group_name_H-M   'P 1'
#
loop_
_entity.id
_entity.type
_entity.pdbx_description
1 polymer ?
#
loop_
_entity_poly.entity_id
_entity_poly.type
_entity_poly.pdbx_seq_one_letter_code
_entity_poly.pdbx_strand_id
1 'polypeptide(L)' 'MNAIKILTAILVFYAAASFAQPRVELIADHLNHPWAVAFLPNDTALITERPGRLLQLDLATGRRMVING' A
#
# COMPACT_ATOMS: atom_id res chain seq x y z
N MET A 1 21.13 34.64 21.74
CA MET A 1 20.72 34.62 20.32
C MET A 1 20.72 33.22 19.69
N ASN A 2 21.57 32.28 20.13
CA ASN A 2 21.68 30.95 19.51
C ASN A 2 20.64 29.93 20.02
N ALA A 3 20.23 30.01 21.29
CA ALA A 3 19.26 29.10 21.88
C ALA A 3 17.87 29.16 21.21
N ILE A 4 17.41 30.37 20.85
CA ILE A 4 16.15 30.56 20.13
C ILE A 4 16.22 29.90 18.74
N LYS A 5 17.32 30.09 18.01
CA LYS A 5 17.52 29.48 16.68
C LYS A 5 17.53 27.95 16.75
N ILE A 6 18.16 27.38 17.78
CA ILE A 6 18.18 25.93 18.04
C ILE A 6 16.76 25.43 18.35
N LEU A 7 16.02 26.13 19.20
CA LEU A 7 14.66 25.76 19.55
C LEU A 7 13.74 25.81 18.32
N THR A 8 13.88 26.82 17.46
CA THR A 8 13.12 26.92 16.20
C THR A 8 13.46 25.79 15.23
N ALA A 9 14.75 25.44 15.08
CA ALA A 9 15.18 24.34 14.22
C ALA A 9 14.62 22.99 14.71
N ILE A 10 14.62 22.75 16.02
CA ILE A 10 14.03 21.55 16.63
C ILE A 10 12.52 21.50 16.37
N LEU A 11 11.81 22.62 16.56
CA LEU A 11 10.36 22.68 16.35
C LEU A 11 9.95 22.39 14.90
N VAL A 12 10.69 22.94 13.93
CA VAL A 12 10.45 22.70 12.49
C VAL A 12 10.71 21.23 12.13
N PHE A 13 11.78 20.64 12.65
CA PHE A 13 12.11 19.24 12.40
C PHE A 13 11.06 18.28 12.99
N TYR A 14 10.57 18.58 14.19
CA TYR A 14 9.52 17.80 14.86
C TYR A 14 8.18 17.87 14.10
N ALA A 15 7.82 19.06 13.59
CA ALA A 15 6.63 19.23 12.78
C ALA A 15 6.68 18.41 11.48
N ALA A 16 7.83 18.39 10.78
CA ALA A 16 7.97 17.63 9.53
C ALA A 16 7.87 16.10 9.72
N ALA A 17 8.33 15.57 10.86
CA ALA A 17 8.25 14.14 11.16
C ALA A 17 6.82 13.67 11.50
N SER A 18 5.91 14.59 11.86
CA SER A 18 4.60 14.28 12.43
C SER A 18 3.47 14.09 11.40
N PHE A 19 3.75 14.28 10.11
CA PHE A 19 2.72 14.27 9.03
C PHE A 19 2.89 13.15 7.99
N ALA A 20 3.64 12.09 8.28
CA ALA A 20 3.72 10.94 7.37
C ALA A 20 2.42 10.13 7.40
N GLN A 21 1.46 10.52 6.56
CA GLN A 21 0.22 9.76 6.33
C GLN A 21 0.52 8.58 5.39
N PRO A 22 -0.08 7.40 5.62
CA PRO A 22 0.00 6.32 4.65
C PRO A 22 -0.63 6.78 3.33
N ARG A 23 0.12 6.59 2.22
CA ARG A 23 -0.41 6.82 0.89
C ARG A 23 -1.21 5.60 0.47
N VAL A 24 -2.50 5.80 0.22
CA VAL A 24 -3.40 4.75 -0.28
C VAL A 24 -3.55 4.92 -1.78
N GLU A 25 -3.34 3.83 -2.52
CA GLU A 25 -3.55 3.78 -3.97
C GLU A 25 -4.51 2.65 -4.33
N LEU A 26 -5.34 2.89 -5.34
CA LEU A 26 -6.19 1.87 -5.92
C LEU A 26 -5.37 1.02 -6.89
N ILE A 27 -4.97 -0.17 -6.46
CA ILE A 27 -4.20 -1.13 -7.28
C ILE A 27 -5.09 -2.09 -8.07
N ALA A 28 -6.31 -2.34 -7.60
CA ALA A 28 -7.29 -3.21 -8.25
C ALA A 28 -8.71 -2.84 -7.83
N ASP A 29 -9.64 -2.91 -8.78
CA ASP A 29 -11.05 -2.66 -8.58
C ASP A 29 -11.91 -3.73 -9.29
N HIS A 30 -13.24 -3.60 -9.15
CA HIS A 30 -14.21 -4.51 -9.79
C HIS A 30 -13.94 -6.00 -9.50
N LEU A 31 -13.43 -6.31 -8.30
CA LEU A 31 -13.29 -7.68 -7.80
C LEU A 31 -14.65 -8.20 -7.32
N ASN A 32 -14.89 -9.49 -7.51
CA ASN A 32 -16.13 -10.14 -7.12
C ASN A 32 -16.03 -10.69 -5.69
N HIS A 33 -16.36 -9.83 -4.71
CA HIS A 33 -16.28 -10.16 -3.28
C HIS A 33 -14.90 -10.76 -2.88
N PRO A 34 -13.81 -9.95 -2.94
CA PRO A 34 -12.49 -10.41 -2.55
C PRO A 34 -12.49 -10.83 -1.07
N TRP A 35 -11.89 -11.98 -0.78
CA TRP A 35 -11.97 -12.64 0.52
C TRP A 35 -10.63 -12.63 1.27
N ALA A 36 -9.57 -13.11 0.63
CA ALA A 36 -8.23 -13.10 1.20
C ALA A 36 -7.21 -12.54 0.20
N VAL A 37 -6.14 -11.97 0.74
CA VAL A 37 -4.97 -11.49 0.00
C VAL A 37 -3.70 -12.09 0.60
N ALA A 38 -2.78 -12.53 -0.25
CA ALA A 38 -1.44 -12.96 0.15
C ALA A 38 -0.39 -12.28 -0.72
N PHE A 39 0.51 -11.53 -0.10
CA PHE A 39 1.61 -10.86 -0.78
C PHE A 39 2.75 -11.84 -1.07
N LEU A 40 3.31 -11.75 -2.27
CA LEU A 40 4.39 -12.60 -2.75
C LEU A 40 5.69 -11.79 -2.86
N PRO A 41 6.88 -12.43 -2.80
CA PRO A 41 8.17 -11.74 -2.88
C PRO A 41 8.48 -11.04 -4.22
N ASN A 42 7.68 -11.26 -5.25
CA ASN A 42 7.92 -10.79 -6.62
C ASN A 42 7.00 -9.61 -7.02
N ASP A 43 6.63 -8.76 -6.06
CA ASP A 43 5.69 -7.64 -6.26
C ASP A 43 4.33 -8.06 -6.86
N THR A 44 3.90 -9.28 -6.54
CA THR A 44 2.55 -9.75 -6.85
C THR A 44 1.77 -10.11 -5.60
N ALA A 45 0.46 -10.24 -5.73
CA ALA A 45 -0.41 -10.75 -4.69
C ALA A 45 -1.35 -11.82 -5.25
N LEU A 46 -1.68 -12.81 -4.43
CA LEU A 46 -2.80 -13.71 -4.68
C LEU A 46 -4.05 -13.16 -4.02
N ILE A 47 -5.15 -13.16 -4.75
CA ILE A 47 -6.48 -12.76 -4.25
C ILE A 47 -7.44 -13.92 -4.48
N THR A 48 -8.11 -14.35 -3.42
CA THR A 48 -9.26 -15.25 -3.55
C THR A 48 -10.55 -14.46 -3.58
N GLU A 49 -11.47 -14.84 -4.45
CA GLU A 49 -12.79 -14.24 -4.57
C GLU A 49 -13.88 -15.25 -4.21
N ARG A 50 -14.96 -14.79 -3.57
CA ARG A 50 -16.07 -15.63 -3.08
C ARG A 50 -16.64 -16.63 -4.11
N PRO A 51 -16.74 -16.32 -5.42
CA PRO A 51 -17.17 -17.28 -6.44
C PRO A 51 -16.24 -18.48 -6.66
N GLY A 52 -15.12 -18.59 -5.92
CA GLY A 52 -14.16 -19.69 -6.05
C GLY A 52 -13.07 -19.43 -7.09
N ARG A 53 -12.71 -18.16 -7.33
CA ARG A 53 -11.65 -17.77 -8.27
C ARG A 53 -10.39 -17.36 -7.54
N LEU A 54 -9.23 -17.78 -8.06
CA LEU A 54 -7.91 -17.33 -7.63
C LEU A 54 -7.33 -16.39 -8.69
N LEU A 55 -6.91 -15.21 -8.25
CA LEU A 55 -6.26 -14.21 -9.10
C LEU A 55 -4.81 -14.01 -8.67
N GLN A 56 -3.93 -13.80 -9.63
CA GLN A 56 -2.65 -13.14 -9.40
C GLN A 56 -2.74 -11.69 -9.87
N LEU A 57 -2.32 -10.78 -9.00
CA LEU A 57 -2.29 -9.34 -9.23
C LEU A 57 -0.84 -8.84 -9.19
N ASP A 58 -0.41 -8.12 -10.22
CA ASP A 58 0.82 -7.36 -10.22
C ASP A 58 0.60 -6.03 -9.47
N LEU A 59 1.38 -5.78 -8.42
CA LEU A 59 1.16 -4.63 -7.52
C LEU A 59 1.63 -3.30 -8.12
N ALA A 60 2.53 -3.34 -9.10
CA ALA A 60 3.06 -2.14 -9.75
C ALA A 60 2.15 -1.64 -10.88
N THR A 61 1.54 -2.57 -11.62
CA THR A 61 0.75 -2.27 -12.82
C THR A 61 -0.75 -2.45 -12.64
N GLY A 62 -1.19 -3.14 -11.59
CA GLY A 62 -2.58 -3.54 -11.40
C GLY A 62 -3.04 -4.64 -12.36
N ARG A 63 -2.14 -5.22 -13.16
CA ARG A 63 -2.48 -6.29 -14.10
C ARG A 63 -2.89 -7.54 -13.34
N ARG A 64 -4.02 -8.14 -13.74
CA ARG A 64 -4.58 -9.34 -13.11
C ARG A 64 -4.69 -10.50 -14.09
N MET A 65 -4.48 -11.71 -13.59
CA MET A 65 -4.74 -12.95 -14.32
C MET A 65 -5.43 -13.97 -13.43
N VAL A 66 -6.35 -14.73 -14.02
CA VAL A 66 -6.98 -15.86 -13.35
C VAL A 66 -6.01 -17.04 -13.36
N ILE A 67 -5.75 -17.61 -12.19
CA ILE A 67 -4.99 -18.85 -12.07
C ILE A 67 -5.98 -20.01 -12.15
N ASN A 68 -5.78 -20.88 -13.13
CA ASN A 68 -6.44 -22.18 -13.21
C ASN A 68 -5.50 -23.24 -12.64
N GLY A 69 -6.06 -24.21 -11.92
CA GLY A 69 -5.37 -25.44 -11.55
C GLY A 69 -5.39 -26.48 -12.66
#